data_AF-A0A1L7XFC5-F1
#
_entry.id   AF-A0A1L7XFC5-F1
#
_cell.length_a   1.000
_cell.length_b   1.000
_cell.length_c   1.000
_cell.angle_alpha   90.00
_cell.angle_beta   90.00
_cell.angle_gamma   90.00
#
_symmetry.space_group_name_H-M   'P 1'
#
loop_
_entity.id
_entity.type
_entity.pdbx_description
1 polymer ?
#
loop_
_entity_poly.entity_id
_entity_poly.type
_entity_poly.pdbx_seq_one_letter_code
_entity_poly.pdbx_strand_id
1 'polypeptide(L)'
;MDLLEELNRMAANVGKLNNAGTDEENVERWVQLFKYDYLEAYQLLKAQREDVTREPISDEHWNLVRADREAAGYDREAYEHSLTLKDVLQSQSTVFHDTDGKKWTLYKIGGLLESKEKVQEIAELKEAPKITKGIGSMGMYDFVWVDDKAREKIESWVEMQQLVGKDEKDS
;
A
#
# COMPACT_ATOMS: atom_id res chain seq x y z
N MET A 1 12.84 24.48 1.44
CA MET A 1 12.64 23.54 2.55
C MET A 1 13.32 24.16 3.75
N ASP A 2 12.54 24.54 4.77
CA ASP A 2 13.06 25.15 6.01
C ASP A 2 13.40 24.02 7.00
N LEU A 3 14.67 23.96 7.42
CA LEU A 3 15.17 22.95 8.37
C LEU A 3 14.41 22.98 9.70
N LEU A 4 13.94 24.16 10.14
CA LEU A 4 13.15 24.29 11.37
C LEU A 4 11.76 23.70 11.23
N GLU A 5 11.15 23.84 10.06
CA GLU A 5 9.85 23.25 9.73
C GLU A 5 9.94 21.72 9.71
N GLU A 6 10.99 21.18 9.11
CA GLU A 6 11.24 19.74 9.07
C GLU A 6 11.49 19.15 10.46
N LEU A 7 12.28 19.82 11.31
CA LEU A 7 12.51 19.39 12.70
C LEU A 7 11.24 19.42 13.53
N ASN A 8 10.41 20.45 13.38
CA ASN A 8 9.11 20.54 14.06
C ASN A 8 8.16 19.41 13.61
N ARG A 9 8.16 19.06 12.32
CA ARG A 9 7.39 17.92 11.81
C ARG A 9 7.83 16.61 12.45
N MET A 10 9.14 16.33 12.48
CA MET A 10 9.67 15.11 13.10
C MET A 10 9.34 15.05 14.59
N ALA A 11 9.48 16.15 15.33
CA ALA A 11 9.14 16.22 16.74
C ALA A 11 7.64 15.95 17.00
N ALA A 12 6.75 16.45 16.14
CA ALA A 12 5.32 16.18 16.24
C ALA A 12 4.99 14.70 16.00
N ASN A 13 5.68 14.03 15.08
CA ASN A 13 5.52 12.60 14.82
C ASN A 13 5.93 11.75 16.04
N VAL A 14 7.04 12.11 16.71
CA VAL A 14 7.48 11.44 17.95
C VAL A 14 6.44 11.55 19.07
N GLY A 15 5.77 12.70 19.20
CA GLY A 15 4.71 12.88 20.20
C GLY A 15 3.49 11.96 20.01
N LYS A 16 3.20 11.56 18.77
CA LYS A 16 2.05 10.70 18.42
C LYS A 16 2.30 9.20 18.66
N LEU A 17 3.57 8.77 18.66
CA LEU A 17 3.97 7.38 18.95
C LEU A 17 3.50 6.89 20.33
N ASN A 18 3.42 7.78 21.31
CA ASN A 18 3.14 7.42 22.70
C ASN A 18 1.64 7.21 23.02
N ASN A 19 0.73 7.48 22.08
CA ASN A 19 -0.73 7.44 22.28
C ASN A 19 -1.46 6.33 21.50
N ALA A 20 -0.74 5.40 20.87
CA ALA A 20 -1.36 4.33 20.09
C ALA A 20 -2.01 3.28 21.00
N GLY A 21 -3.33 3.41 21.23
CA GLY A 21 -4.14 2.40 21.88
C GLY A 21 -4.28 1.14 21.02
N THR A 22 -4.16 -0.02 21.67
CA THR A 22 -4.52 -1.37 21.20
C THR A 22 -4.06 -1.72 19.78
N ASP A 23 -2.77 -2.04 19.65
CA ASP A 23 -2.14 -2.49 18.40
C ASP A 23 -2.92 -3.60 17.66
N GLU A 24 -3.57 -4.52 18.39
CA GLU A 24 -4.35 -5.62 17.79
C GLU A 24 -5.51 -5.12 16.92
N GLU A 25 -6.29 -4.13 17.37
CA GLU A 25 -7.43 -3.59 16.61
C GLU A 25 -6.96 -2.89 15.32
N ASN A 26 -5.84 -2.16 15.40
CA ASN A 26 -5.27 -1.48 14.23
C ASN A 26 -4.72 -2.49 13.22
N VAL A 27 -4.08 -3.57 13.69
CA VAL A 27 -3.62 -4.66 12.83
C VAL A 27 -4.79 -5.35 12.14
N GLU A 28 -5.85 -5.68 12.88
CA GLU A 28 -7.05 -6.29 12.31
C GLU A 28 -7.70 -5.38 11.25
N ARG A 29 -7.77 -4.07 11.52
CA ARG A 29 -8.24 -3.07 10.54
C ARG A 29 -7.41 -3.13 9.26
N TRP A 30 -6.09 -3.17 9.37
CA TRP A 30 -5.18 -3.23 8.21
C TRP A 30 -5.28 -4.55 7.45
N VAL A 31 -5.43 -5.67 8.15
CA VAL A 31 -5.73 -6.98 7.53
C VAL A 31 -7.02 -6.90 6.71
N GLN A 32 -8.08 -6.29 7.25
CA GLN A 32 -9.36 -6.20 6.54
C GLN A 32 -9.34 -5.24 5.35
N LEU A 33 -8.73 -4.06 5.51
CA LEU A 33 -8.71 -3.01 4.48
C LEU A 33 -7.77 -3.35 3.33
N PHE A 34 -6.56 -3.83 3.63
CA PHE A 34 -5.51 -4.02 2.64
C PHE A 34 -5.27 -5.48 2.26
N LYS A 35 -5.99 -6.41 2.89
CA LYS A 35 -5.88 -7.86 2.68
C LYS A 35 -4.47 -8.41 2.97
N TYR A 36 -3.74 -7.74 3.84
CA TYR A 36 -2.45 -8.22 4.33
C TYR A 36 -2.64 -9.45 5.21
N ASP A 37 -1.60 -10.27 5.31
CA ASP A 37 -1.52 -11.20 6.42
C ASP A 37 -1.28 -10.44 7.75
N TYR A 38 -1.59 -11.07 8.88
CA TYR A 38 -1.51 -10.40 10.19
C TYR A 38 -0.09 -9.90 10.51
N LEU A 39 0.94 -10.68 10.15
CA LEU A 39 2.33 -10.33 10.43
C LEU A 39 2.78 -9.16 9.55
N GLU A 40 2.40 -9.17 8.28
CA GLU A 40 2.62 -8.08 7.33
C GLU A 40 1.94 -6.79 7.79
N ALA A 41 0.65 -6.87 8.17
CA ALA A 41 -0.09 -5.73 8.70
C ALA A 41 0.59 -5.13 9.94
N TYR A 42 0.99 -5.98 10.91
CA TYR A 42 1.71 -5.55 12.11
C TYR A 42 3.03 -4.84 11.79
N GLN A 43 3.81 -5.38 10.85
CA GLN A 43 5.11 -4.80 10.51
C GLN A 43 5.00 -3.52 9.70
N LEU A 44 4.06 -3.43 8.76
CA LEU A 44 3.82 -2.19 8.01
C LEU A 44 3.29 -1.09 8.94
N LEU A 45 2.37 -1.42 9.85
CA LEU A 45 1.88 -0.48 10.86
C LEU A 45 3.02 -0.01 11.76
N LYS A 46 3.85 -0.93 12.24
CA LYS A 46 5.03 -0.60 13.04
C LYS A 46 6.01 0.30 12.27
N ALA A 47 6.32 -0.03 11.03
CA ALA A 47 7.22 0.76 10.18
C ALA A 47 6.67 2.17 9.93
N GLN A 48 5.38 2.31 9.66
CA GLN A 48 4.74 3.62 9.48
C GLN A 48 4.81 4.48 10.76
N ARG A 49 4.67 3.85 11.93
CA ARG A 49 4.78 4.55 13.22
C ARG A 49 6.22 4.96 13.52
N GLU A 50 7.17 4.06 13.26
CA GLU A 50 8.61 4.32 13.48
C GLU A 50 9.21 5.34 12.50
N ASP A 51 8.56 5.57 11.35
CA ASP A 51 8.97 6.60 10.39
C ASP A 51 8.59 8.02 10.87
N VAL A 52 9.52 8.63 11.61
CA VAL A 52 9.40 10.02 12.07
C VAL A 52 9.53 11.04 10.93
N THR A 53 10.04 10.62 9.76
CA THR A 53 10.24 11.51 8.61
C THR A 53 9.00 11.65 7.75
N ARG A 54 8.01 10.74 7.93
CA ARG A 54 6.74 10.72 7.20
C ARG A 54 6.03 12.07 7.22
N GLU A 55 5.41 12.40 6.10
CA GLU A 55 4.54 13.56 5.96
C GLU A 55 3.10 13.15 6.32
N PRO A 56 2.58 13.51 7.51
CA PRO A 56 1.22 13.18 7.87
C PRO A 56 0.23 14.00 7.02
N ILE A 57 -0.98 13.49 6.81
CA ILE A 57 -2.02 14.30 6.17
C ILE A 57 -2.36 15.48 7.08
N SER A 58 -2.70 16.63 6.52
CA SER A 58 -3.15 17.77 7.31
C SER A 58 -4.51 17.50 7.97
N ASP A 59 -4.81 18.20 9.07
CA ASP A 59 -6.13 18.09 9.72
C ASP A 59 -7.26 18.56 8.78
N GLU A 60 -6.98 19.55 7.95
CA GLU A 60 -7.90 20.04 6.92
C GLU A 60 -8.21 18.94 5.89
N HIS A 61 -7.19 18.27 5.36
CA HIS A 61 -7.38 17.13 4.46
C HIS A 61 -8.18 16.03 5.14
N TRP A 62 -7.82 15.65 6.37
CA TRP A 62 -8.54 14.61 7.09
C TRP A 62 -10.01 14.98 7.28
N ASN A 63 -10.31 16.21 7.70
CA ASN A 63 -11.70 16.65 7.91
C ASN A 63 -12.54 16.60 6.63
N LEU A 64 -11.94 16.83 5.45
CA LEU A 64 -12.64 16.75 4.17
C LEU A 64 -13.04 15.32 3.81
N VAL A 65 -12.19 14.34 4.11
CA VAL A 65 -12.41 12.94 3.70
C VAL A 65 -12.95 12.05 4.83
N ARG A 66 -12.95 12.54 6.08
CA ARG A 66 -13.22 11.74 7.29
C ARG A 66 -14.52 10.96 7.19
N ALA A 67 -15.63 11.62 6.83
CA ALA A 67 -16.94 11.00 6.84
C ALA A 67 -17.00 9.79 5.88
N ASP A 68 -16.49 9.94 4.68
CA ASP A 68 -16.50 8.90 3.65
C ASP A 68 -15.49 7.78 3.99
N ARG A 69 -14.34 8.15 4.54
CA ARG A 69 -13.28 7.20 4.90
C ARG A 69 -13.62 6.37 6.14
N GLU A 70 -14.16 7.00 7.18
CA GLU A 70 -14.64 6.28 8.38
C GLU A 70 -15.81 5.34 8.03
N ALA A 71 -16.71 5.75 7.12
CA ALA A 71 -17.77 4.87 6.61
C ALA A 71 -17.22 3.65 5.86
N ALA A 72 -16.09 3.80 5.17
CA ALA A 72 -15.35 2.71 4.54
C ALA A 72 -14.45 1.92 5.52
N GLY A 73 -14.48 2.22 6.81
CA GLY A 73 -13.72 1.53 7.86
C GLY A 73 -12.28 2.02 8.04
N TYR A 74 -11.89 3.08 7.34
CA TYR A 74 -10.58 3.72 7.52
C TYR A 74 -10.58 4.63 8.74
N ASP A 75 -9.50 4.58 9.50
CA ASP A 75 -9.10 5.68 10.36
C ASP A 75 -8.05 6.56 9.64
N ARG A 76 -7.58 7.58 10.32
CA ARG A 76 -6.56 8.49 9.76
C ARG A 76 -5.28 7.75 9.36
N GLU A 77 -4.82 6.80 10.18
CA GLU A 77 -3.55 6.12 9.98
C GLU A 77 -3.61 5.12 8.82
N ALA A 78 -4.70 4.36 8.71
CA ALA A 78 -4.97 3.50 7.56
C ALA A 78 -5.18 4.33 6.29
N TYR A 79 -5.85 5.48 6.37
CA TYR A 79 -5.99 6.33 5.20
C TYR A 79 -4.63 6.91 4.75
N GLU A 80 -3.78 7.35 5.68
CA GLU A 80 -2.40 7.72 5.38
C GLU A 80 -1.63 6.57 4.70
N HIS A 81 -1.74 5.35 5.21
CA HIS A 81 -1.13 4.15 4.58
C HIS A 81 -1.67 3.89 3.18
N SER A 82 -2.97 4.13 2.97
CA SER A 82 -3.58 3.95 1.65
C SER A 82 -2.91 4.82 0.57
N LEU A 83 -2.43 6.01 0.95
CA LEU A 83 -1.75 6.94 0.04
C LEU A 83 -0.33 6.47 -0.32
N THR A 84 0.29 5.60 0.46
CA THR A 84 1.63 5.05 0.22
C THR A 84 1.60 3.67 -0.43
N LEU A 85 0.42 3.12 -0.73
CA LEU A 85 0.25 1.79 -1.32
C LEU A 85 1.03 1.58 -2.62
N LYS A 86 1.20 2.61 -3.44
CA LYS A 86 2.04 2.55 -4.64
C LYS A 86 3.49 2.28 -4.28
N ASP A 87 4.03 2.96 -3.28
CA ASP A 87 5.41 2.78 -2.82
C ASP A 87 5.59 1.40 -2.18
N VAL A 88 4.59 0.95 -1.40
CA VAL A 88 4.56 -0.41 -0.84
C VAL A 88 4.58 -1.45 -1.97
N LEU A 89 3.73 -1.30 -2.99
CA LEU A 89 3.69 -2.21 -4.12
C LEU A 89 5.04 -2.23 -4.87
N GLN A 90 5.63 -1.06 -5.10
CA GLN A 90 6.94 -0.96 -5.74
C GLN A 90 8.04 -1.63 -4.90
N SER A 91 8.04 -1.45 -3.59
CA SER A 91 8.98 -2.11 -2.67
C SER A 91 8.85 -3.64 -2.66
N GLN A 92 7.66 -4.15 -2.98
CA GLN A 92 7.35 -5.58 -3.09
C GLN A 92 7.49 -6.11 -4.52
N SER A 93 8.09 -5.32 -5.41
CA SER A 93 8.29 -5.65 -6.81
C SER A 93 9.77 -5.66 -7.19
N THR A 94 10.15 -6.56 -8.09
CA THR A 94 11.49 -6.60 -8.66
C THR A 94 11.41 -6.61 -10.17
N VAL A 95 12.14 -5.68 -10.81
CA VAL A 95 12.22 -5.59 -12.27
C VAL A 95 13.42 -6.39 -12.77
N PHE A 96 13.17 -7.26 -13.74
CA PHE A 96 14.15 -8.06 -14.45
C PHE A 96 14.17 -7.70 -15.93
N HIS A 97 15.35 -7.82 -16.53
CA HIS A 97 15.54 -7.70 -17.96
C HIS A 97 15.91 -9.07 -18.50
N ASP A 98 15.14 -9.54 -19.48
CA ASP A 98 15.43 -10.77 -20.20
C ASP A 98 16.66 -10.60 -21.11
N THR A 99 17.27 -11.70 -21.54
CA THR A 99 18.37 -11.69 -22.52
C THR A 99 17.99 -11.04 -23.85
N ASP A 100 16.69 -11.01 -24.17
CA ASP A 100 16.12 -10.34 -25.34
C ASP A 100 15.78 -8.87 -25.10
N GLY A 101 16.14 -8.29 -23.93
CA GLY A 101 15.85 -6.91 -23.56
C GLY A 101 14.39 -6.66 -23.12
N LYS A 102 13.58 -7.72 -23.00
CA LYS A 102 12.20 -7.62 -22.53
C LYS A 102 12.17 -7.40 -21.01
N LYS A 103 11.41 -6.40 -20.58
CA LYS A 103 11.23 -6.07 -19.16
C LYS A 103 10.13 -6.95 -18.56
N TRP A 104 10.46 -7.63 -17.48
CA TRP A 104 9.54 -8.43 -16.69
C TRP A 104 9.54 -7.92 -15.25
N THR A 105 8.37 -7.82 -14.64
CA THR A 105 8.24 -7.39 -13.25
C THR A 105 7.69 -8.53 -12.44
N LEU A 106 8.34 -8.82 -11.32
CA LEU A 106 7.93 -9.83 -10.37
C LEU A 106 7.20 -9.13 -9.23
N TYR A 107 5.91 -9.40 -9.05
CA TYR A 107 5.12 -8.89 -7.93
C TYR A 107 4.87 -9.97 -6.90
N LYS A 108 4.92 -9.61 -5.62
CA LYS A 108 4.44 -10.46 -4.52
C LYS A 108 2.90 -10.57 -4.59
N ILE A 109 2.38 -11.80 -4.52
CA ILE A 109 0.95 -12.09 -4.36
C ILE A 109 0.64 -12.08 -2.86
N GLY A 110 -0.32 -11.25 -2.47
CA GLY A 110 -0.69 -10.96 -1.08
C GLY A 110 -1.06 -9.49 -0.94
N GLY A 111 -1.77 -9.13 0.13
CA GLY A 111 -2.24 -7.75 0.30
C GLY A 111 -3.17 -7.32 -0.84
N LEU A 112 -2.89 -6.16 -1.42
CA LEU A 112 -3.67 -5.55 -2.50
C LEU A 112 -3.88 -6.46 -3.71
N LEU A 113 -2.86 -7.24 -4.06
CA LEU A 113 -2.89 -8.16 -5.20
C LEU A 113 -3.48 -9.53 -4.84
N GLU A 114 -3.89 -9.74 -3.59
CA GLU A 114 -4.70 -10.82 -2.99
C GLU A 114 -4.56 -12.25 -3.57
N SER A 115 -4.82 -12.43 -4.87
CA SER A 115 -4.67 -13.68 -5.59
C SER A 115 -4.24 -13.49 -7.06
N LYS A 116 -3.80 -14.58 -7.70
CA LYS A 116 -3.45 -14.57 -9.14
C LYS A 116 -4.62 -14.19 -10.04
N GLU A 117 -5.86 -14.48 -9.63
CA GLU A 117 -7.08 -14.14 -10.35
C GLU A 117 -7.29 -12.63 -10.37
N LYS A 118 -7.01 -11.96 -9.25
CA LYS A 118 -7.08 -10.51 -9.15
C LYS A 118 -6.03 -9.83 -10.02
N VAL A 119 -4.81 -10.37 -10.04
CA VAL A 119 -3.75 -9.90 -10.96
C VAL A 119 -4.18 -10.10 -12.42
N GLN A 120 -4.80 -11.25 -12.75
CA GLN A 120 -5.31 -11.52 -14.09
C GLN A 120 -6.41 -10.54 -14.49
N GLU A 121 -7.34 -10.24 -13.59
CA GLU A 121 -8.44 -9.28 -13.80
C GLU A 121 -7.89 -7.87 -14.04
N ILE A 122 -7.05 -7.37 -13.13
CA ILE A 122 -6.48 -6.02 -13.20
C ILE A 122 -5.61 -5.84 -14.44
N ALA A 123 -4.77 -6.82 -14.77
CA ALA A 123 -3.89 -6.75 -15.93
C ALA A 123 -4.59 -7.13 -17.25
N GLU A 124 -5.86 -7.56 -17.20
CA GLU A 124 -6.64 -8.11 -18.32
C GLU A 124 -5.87 -9.20 -19.10
N LEU A 125 -5.22 -10.10 -18.36
CA LEU A 125 -4.43 -11.16 -18.96
C LEU A 125 -5.34 -12.26 -19.51
N LYS A 126 -5.07 -12.70 -20.75
CA LYS A 126 -5.82 -13.78 -21.41
C LYS A 126 -5.68 -15.13 -20.70
N GLU A 127 -4.57 -15.34 -20.01
CA GLU A 127 -4.29 -16.54 -19.22
C GLU A 127 -3.84 -16.15 -17.82
N ALA A 128 -4.17 -17.00 -16.83
CA ALA A 128 -3.73 -16.81 -15.46
C ALA A 128 -2.20 -16.82 -15.41
N PRO A 129 -1.57 -15.80 -14.80
CA PRO A 129 -0.12 -15.70 -14.79
C PRO A 129 0.49 -16.79 -13.89
N LYS A 130 1.70 -17.22 -14.23
CA LYS A 130 2.38 -18.32 -13.54
C LYS A 130 2.82 -17.86 -12.13
N ILE A 131 2.43 -18.63 -11.12
CA ILE A 131 2.89 -18.43 -9.75
C ILE A 131 4.28 -19.05 -9.58
N THR A 132 5.20 -18.27 -9.06
CA THR A 132 6.53 -18.71 -8.62
C THR A 132 6.61 -18.56 -7.12
N LYS A 133 7.00 -19.62 -6.40
CA LYS A 133 7.25 -19.51 -4.97
C LYS A 133 8.64 -18.92 -4.75
N GLY A 134 8.73 -17.89 -3.93
CA GLY A 134 9.98 -17.25 -3.55
C GLY A 134 10.08 -17.15 -2.04
N ILE A 135 11.31 -16.96 -1.56
CA ILE A 135 11.57 -16.66 -0.15
C ILE A 135 11.73 -15.14 -0.06
N GLY A 136 10.81 -14.49 0.64
CA GLY A 136 10.96 -13.10 1.06
C GLY A 136 11.69 -13.01 2.39
N SER A 137 11.84 -11.80 2.91
CA SER A 137 12.43 -11.52 4.22
C SER A 137 11.71 -12.22 5.40
N MET A 138 10.47 -12.66 5.19
CA MET A 138 9.55 -13.10 6.26
C MET A 138 8.98 -14.51 6.05
N GLY A 139 9.30 -15.18 4.94
CA GLY A 139 8.79 -16.52 4.67
C GLY A 139 8.66 -16.83 3.19
N MET A 140 7.94 -17.91 2.88
CA MET A 140 7.59 -18.25 1.51
C MET A 140 6.41 -17.41 1.06
N TYR A 141 6.57 -16.72 -0.06
CA TYR A 141 5.52 -15.98 -0.73
C TYR A 141 5.32 -16.49 -2.15
N ASP A 142 4.10 -16.35 -2.62
CA ASP A 142 3.76 -16.58 -4.02
C ASP A 142 4.04 -15.28 -4.79
N PHE A 143 4.66 -15.40 -5.96
CA PHE A 143 5.01 -14.28 -6.82
C PHE A 143 4.47 -14.49 -8.22
N VAL A 144 4.23 -13.39 -8.92
CA VAL A 144 3.69 -13.38 -10.28
C VAL A 144 4.58 -12.57 -11.21
N TRP A 145 4.88 -13.16 -12.37
CA TRP A 145 5.58 -12.47 -13.44
C TRP A 145 4.59 -11.74 -14.33
N VAL A 146 4.79 -10.44 -14.49
CA VAL A 146 3.99 -9.60 -15.37
C VAL A 146 4.89 -8.88 -16.39
N ASP A 147 4.36 -8.66 -17.58
CA ASP A 147 5.04 -7.85 -18.58
C ASP A 147 4.84 -6.35 -18.30
N ASP A 148 5.48 -5.51 -19.10
CA ASP A 148 5.46 -4.07 -18.90
C ASP A 148 4.05 -3.46 -19.02
N LYS A 149 3.18 -4.03 -19.88
CA LYS A 149 1.81 -3.57 -20.06
C LYS A 149 0.94 -3.92 -18.87
N ALA A 150 1.08 -5.14 -18.36
CA ALA A 150 0.39 -5.60 -17.17
C ALA A 150 0.84 -4.82 -15.93
N ARG A 151 2.14 -4.49 -15.85
CA ARG A 151 2.69 -3.62 -14.81
C ARG A 151 1.99 -2.26 -14.76
N GLU A 152 1.93 -1.56 -15.90
CA GLU A 152 1.31 -0.24 -15.98
C GLU A 152 -0.15 -0.26 -15.51
N LYS A 153 -0.91 -1.29 -15.91
CA LYS A 153 -2.31 -1.45 -15.47
C LYS A 153 -2.43 -1.67 -13.97
N ILE A 154 -1.55 -2.49 -13.38
CA ILE A 154 -1.54 -2.74 -11.95
C ILE A 154 -1.22 -1.46 -11.18
N GLU A 155 -0.21 -0.70 -11.61
CA GLU A 155 0.14 0.58 -10.99
C GLU A 155 -1.02 1.59 -11.12
N SER A 156 -1.65 1.71 -12.29
CA SER A 156 -2.82 2.58 -12.49
C SER A 156 -4.03 2.14 -11.67
N TRP A 157 -4.25 0.84 -11.46
CA TRP A 157 -5.31 0.35 -10.59
C TRP A 157 -5.06 0.71 -9.12
N VAL A 158 -3.83 0.59 -8.63
CA VAL A 158 -3.48 1.04 -7.28
C VAL A 158 -3.66 2.55 -7.14
N GLU A 159 -3.25 3.34 -8.12
CA GLU A 159 -3.50 4.78 -8.13
C GLU A 159 -5.00 5.10 -8.11
N MET A 160 -5.82 4.36 -8.87
CA MET A 160 -7.28 4.51 -8.81
C MET A 160 -7.82 4.17 -7.42
N GLN A 161 -7.34 3.11 -6.76
CA GLN A 161 -7.74 2.80 -5.37
C GLN A 161 -7.40 3.94 -4.40
N GLN A 162 -6.29 4.65 -4.62
CA GLN A 162 -5.93 5.87 -3.86
C GLN A 162 -6.89 7.03 -4.16
N LEU A 163 -7.40 7.10 -5.39
CA LEU A 163 -8.29 8.14 -5.89
C LEU A 163 -9.79 7.86 -5.71
N VAL A 164 -10.23 6.66 -5.32
CA VAL A 164 -11.65 6.29 -5.05
C VAL A 164 -12.22 7.02 -3.80
N GLY A 165 -11.71 8.21 -3.47
CA GLY A 165 -12.43 9.23 -2.69
C GLY A 165 -12.46 10.59 -3.39
N LYS A 166 -12.28 10.61 -4.71
CA LYS A 166 -12.26 11.83 -5.53
C LYS A 166 -13.40 11.88 -6.56
N ASP A 167 -14.00 10.74 -6.91
CA ASP A 167 -15.04 10.65 -7.93
C ASP A 167 -16.43 10.41 -7.33
N GLU A 168 -16.95 11.38 -6.58
CA GLU A 168 -18.41 11.52 -6.37
C GLU A 168 -18.87 13.00 -6.36
N LYS A 169 -18.18 13.87 -7.09
CA LYS A 169 -18.72 15.21 -7.42
C LYS A 169 -18.34 15.62 -8.83
N ASP A 170 -19.04 15.05 -9.79
CA ASP A 170 -19.44 15.75 -11.02
C ASP A 170 -20.66 15.04 -11.63
N SER A 171 -21.83 15.30 -11.04
CA SER A 171 -23.16 15.22 -11.68
C SER A 171 -24.17 16.06 -10.91
#